data_AF-W1TVR8-F1
#
_entry.id   AF-W1TVR8-F1
#
_cell.length_a   1.000
_cell.length_b   1.000
_cell.length_c   1.000
_cell.angle_alpha   90.00
_cell.angle_beta   90.00
_cell.angle_gamma   90.00
#
_symmetry.space_group_name_H-M   'P 1'
#
loop_
_entity.id
_entity.type
_entity.pdbx_description
1 polymer ?
#
loop_
_entity_poly.entity_id
_entity_poly.type
_entity_poly.pdbx_seq_one_letter_code
_entity_poly.pdbx_strand_id
1 'polypeptide(L)'
;MNRNTDDPILTQQTLEQLERILTSLNDPIILAMHFVPHKDFLYNHPYFQRFNAFLGSQSFHNLFVKYGVKDVVFGHLHHRHSARMIDGVCYHTRPLGYIREWQLTQQFFEDYPQYKIPQMYRLHKRYNAVQDLSLFQSYKKKHLRKELEDALIIFDI
;
A
#
# COMPACT_ATOMS: atom_id res chain seq x y z
N MET A 1 -7.16 14.09 19.43
CA MET A 1 -8.15 13.93 18.35
C MET A 1 -9.43 13.39 18.98
N ASN A 2 -10.38 14.27 19.34
CA ASN A 2 -11.73 13.84 19.71
C ASN A 2 -12.54 13.78 18.42
N ARG A 3 -12.90 12.58 17.97
CA ARG A 3 -13.89 12.41 16.91
C ARG A 3 -15.22 12.10 17.59
N ASN A 4 -16.28 12.79 17.19
CA ASN A 4 -17.63 12.61 17.74
C ASN A 4 -18.42 11.50 17.02
N THR A 5 -17.76 10.72 16.17
CA THR A 5 -18.42 9.79 15.24
C THR A 5 -17.54 8.54 15.08
N ASP A 6 -18.18 7.37 15.12
CA ASP A 6 -17.51 6.08 14.97
C ASP A 6 -17.11 5.79 13.53
N ASP A 7 -16.07 4.98 13.35
CA ASP A 7 -15.50 4.62 12.03
C ASP A 7 -16.53 4.05 11.03
N PRO A 8 -17.52 3.22 11.42
CA PRO A 8 -18.54 2.73 10.48
C PRO A 8 -19.40 3.85 9.91
N ILE A 9 -19.77 4.84 10.73
CA ILE A 9 -20.60 5.98 10.29
C ILE A 9 -19.79 6.87 9.35
N LEU A 10 -18.52 7.15 9.69
CA LEU A 10 -17.63 7.91 8.80
C LEU A 10 -17.40 7.20 7.47
N THR A 11 -17.26 5.87 7.49
CA THR A 11 -17.12 5.06 6.28
C THR A 11 -18.39 5.17 5.42
N GLN A 12 -19.57 5.05 6.02
CA GLN A 12 -20.84 5.18 5.32
C GLN A 12 -21.01 6.57 4.68
N GLN A 13 -20.73 7.64 5.43
CA GLN A 13 -20.76 9.01 4.91
C GLN A 13 -19.78 9.21 3.74
N THR A 14 -18.60 8.60 3.82
CA THR A 14 -17.59 8.64 2.75
C THR A 14 -18.08 7.90 1.50
N LEU A 15 -18.73 6.74 1.66
CA LEU A 15 -19.31 5.97 0.54
C LEU A 15 -20.41 6.75 -0.16
N GLU A 16 -21.31 7.39 0.59
CA GLU A 16 -22.39 8.21 0.03
C GLU A 16 -21.84 9.42 -0.74
N GLN A 17 -20.80 10.07 -0.21
CA GLN A 17 -20.15 11.17 -0.92
C GLN A 17 -19.46 10.68 -2.20
N LEU A 18 -18.73 9.58 -2.13
CA LEU A 18 -18.09 8.97 -3.29
C LEU A 18 -19.13 8.60 -4.36
N GLU A 19 -20.23 7.98 -3.98
CA GLU A 19 -21.29 7.58 -4.90
C GLU A 19 -21.92 8.78 -5.63
N ARG A 20 -22.16 9.89 -4.92
CA ARG A 20 -22.62 11.14 -5.56
C ARG A 20 -21.64 11.65 -6.61
N ILE A 21 -20.34 11.62 -6.32
CA ILE A 21 -19.29 12.05 -7.26
C ILE A 21 -19.25 11.11 -8.47
N LEU A 22 -19.21 9.80 -8.25
CA LEU A 22 -19.16 8.82 -9.33
C LEU A 22 -20.38 8.91 -10.25
N THR A 23 -21.56 9.21 -9.70
CA THR A 23 -22.80 9.38 -10.48
C THR A 23 -22.75 10.58 -11.43
N SER A 24 -21.96 11.62 -11.10
CA SER A 24 -21.88 12.84 -11.93
C SER A 24 -20.79 12.78 -13.01
N LEU A 25 -20.01 11.70 -13.08
CA LEU A 25 -18.90 11.54 -14.03
C LEU A 25 -19.34 10.67 -15.20
N ASN A 26 -18.87 11.01 -16.42
CA ASN A 26 -19.16 10.23 -17.64
C ASN A 26 -17.89 9.72 -18.34
N ASP A 27 -16.71 10.24 -17.98
CA ASP A 27 -15.43 9.86 -18.55
C ASP A 27 -14.82 8.64 -17.84
N PRO A 28 -13.82 7.96 -18.43
CA PRO A 28 -13.08 6.90 -17.75
C PRO A 28 -12.50 7.37 -16.41
N ILE A 29 -12.75 6.60 -15.36
CA ILE A 29 -12.40 6.97 -13.98
C ILE A 29 -11.15 6.21 -13.53
N ILE A 30 -10.13 6.97 -13.13
CA ILE A 30 -9.01 6.50 -12.31
C ILE A 30 -9.22 7.04 -10.90
N LEU A 31 -9.28 6.15 -9.91
CA LEU A 31 -9.53 6.51 -8.51
C LEU A 31 -8.26 6.33 -7.68
N ALA A 32 -7.92 7.32 -6.87
CA ALA A 32 -6.82 7.22 -5.91
C ALA A 32 -7.36 7.34 -4.48
N MET A 33 -6.96 6.43 -3.60
CA MET A 33 -7.32 6.45 -2.18
C MET A 33 -6.19 5.91 -1.30
N HIS A 34 -6.28 6.10 0.02
CA HIS A 34 -5.25 5.56 0.91
C HIS A 34 -5.59 4.12 1.39
N PHE A 35 -6.82 3.88 1.82
CA PHE A 35 -7.26 2.63 2.44
C PHE A 35 -7.44 1.47 1.44
N VAL A 36 -7.47 0.25 1.96
CA VAL A 36 -7.60 -0.99 1.20
C VAL A 36 -9.05 -1.19 0.74
N PRO A 37 -9.33 -1.16 -0.57
CA PRO A 37 -10.70 -1.17 -1.07
C PRO A 37 -11.30 -2.56 -1.29
N HIS A 38 -10.48 -3.61 -1.22
CA HIS A 38 -10.88 -4.97 -1.58
C HIS A 38 -10.30 -6.00 -0.61
N LYS A 39 -11.15 -6.98 -0.22
CA LYS A 39 -10.82 -8.01 0.78
C LYS A 39 -9.65 -8.91 0.40
N ASP A 40 -9.39 -9.09 -0.90
CA ASP A 40 -8.30 -9.96 -1.40
C ASP A 40 -6.89 -9.41 -1.12
N PHE A 41 -6.79 -8.16 -0.68
CA PHE A 41 -5.54 -7.56 -0.23
C PHE A 41 -5.35 -7.61 1.29
N LEU A 42 -6.31 -8.18 2.03
CA LEU A 42 -6.19 -8.34 3.48
C LEU A 42 -5.22 -9.46 3.83
N TYR A 43 -4.65 -9.38 5.04
CA TYR A 43 -3.73 -10.39 5.51
C TYR A 43 -4.45 -11.67 5.92
N ASN A 44 -4.03 -12.79 5.35
CA ASN A 44 -4.48 -14.13 5.74
C ASN A 44 -3.52 -14.76 6.76
N HIS A 45 -3.45 -14.17 7.96
CA HIS A 45 -2.65 -14.71 9.06
C HIS A 45 -3.30 -14.34 10.41
N PRO A 46 -3.43 -15.27 11.39
CA PRO A 46 -4.14 -15.02 12.65
C PRO A 46 -3.67 -13.76 13.40
N TYR A 47 -2.37 -13.51 13.43
CA TYR A 47 -1.79 -12.30 14.04
C TYR A 47 -2.33 -10.98 13.43
N PHE A 48 -2.61 -10.97 12.13
CA PHE A 48 -3.02 -9.76 11.41
C PHE A 48 -4.54 -9.57 11.33
N GLN A 49 -5.35 -10.57 11.69
CA GLN A 49 -6.82 -10.51 11.50
C GLN A 49 -7.46 -9.30 12.17
N ARG A 50 -7.08 -8.97 13.41
CA ARG A 50 -7.61 -7.78 14.11
C ARG A 50 -7.25 -6.46 13.42
N PHE A 51 -6.13 -6.42 12.70
CA PHE A 51 -5.70 -5.21 11.99
C PHE A 51 -6.48 -5.02 10.68
N ASN A 52 -7.03 -6.09 10.10
CA ASN A 52 -7.85 -6.01 8.90
C ASN A 52 -9.07 -5.10 9.09
N ALA A 53 -9.61 -4.99 10.31
CA ALA A 53 -10.71 -4.07 10.64
C ALA A 53 -10.37 -2.58 10.42
N PHE A 54 -9.09 -2.23 10.37
CA PHE A 54 -8.59 -0.87 10.18
C PHE A 54 -7.96 -0.65 8.80
N LEU A 55 -8.02 -1.65 7.91
CA LEU A 55 -7.39 -1.56 6.60
C LEU A 55 -8.28 -0.86 5.57
N GLY A 56 -9.59 -1.03 5.64
CA GLY A 56 -10.54 -0.44 4.71
C GLY A 56 -11.83 -1.25 4.64
N SER A 57 -12.55 -1.15 3.51
CA SER A 57 -13.88 -1.75 3.37
C SER A 57 -14.14 -2.24 1.95
N GLN A 58 -14.74 -3.43 1.83
CA GLN A 58 -15.20 -4.01 0.57
C GLN A 58 -16.28 -3.13 -0.11
N SER A 59 -17.01 -2.33 0.66
CA SER A 59 -18.06 -1.46 0.11
C SER A 59 -17.54 -0.47 -0.92
N PHE A 60 -16.26 -0.07 -0.85
CA PHE A 60 -15.63 0.78 -1.86
C PHE A 60 -15.56 0.08 -3.21
N HIS A 61 -15.07 -1.17 -3.24
CA HIS A 61 -15.04 -1.96 -4.46
C HIS A 61 -16.43 -2.12 -5.08
N ASN A 62 -17.48 -2.32 -4.27
CA ASN A 62 -18.85 -2.46 -4.79
C ASN A 62 -19.27 -1.21 -5.59
N LEU A 63 -18.89 -0.01 -5.15
CA LEU A 63 -19.11 1.22 -5.91
C LEU A 63 -18.23 1.28 -7.16
N PHE A 64 -16.98 0.83 -7.08
CA PHE A 64 -16.07 0.85 -8.23
C PHE A 64 -16.60 0.00 -9.39
N VAL A 65 -17.11 -1.20 -9.08
CA VAL A 65 -17.77 -2.07 -10.06
C VAL A 65 -19.04 -1.42 -10.58
N LYS A 66 -19.91 -0.91 -9.69
CA LYS A 66 -21.20 -0.27 -10.07
C LYS A 66 -21.01 0.89 -11.07
N TYR A 67 -19.97 1.70 -10.88
CA TYR A 67 -19.72 2.90 -11.68
C TYR A 67 -18.61 2.73 -12.73
N GLY A 68 -18.13 1.50 -12.94
CA GLY A 68 -17.18 1.19 -14.01
C GLY A 68 -15.80 1.85 -13.86
N VAL A 69 -15.33 2.06 -12.62
CA VAL A 69 -13.96 2.56 -12.35
C VAL A 69 -12.95 1.59 -12.93
N LYS A 70 -12.02 2.10 -13.76
CA LYS A 70 -11.06 1.25 -14.49
C LYS A 70 -9.83 0.95 -13.67
N ASP A 71 -9.29 1.96 -13.02
CA ASP A 71 -8.05 1.85 -12.27
C ASP A 71 -8.21 2.42 -10.86
N VAL A 72 -7.68 1.70 -9.87
CA VAL A 72 -7.68 2.11 -8.47
C VAL A 72 -6.27 2.07 -7.93
N VAL A 73 -5.74 3.22 -7.54
CA VAL A 73 -4.47 3.34 -6.82
C VAL A 73 -4.74 3.39 -5.33
N PHE A 74 -4.12 2.50 -4.55
CA PHE A 74 -4.27 2.50 -3.10
C PHE A 74 -2.99 2.15 -2.33
N GLY A 75 -3.00 2.39 -1.00
CA GLY A 75 -1.83 2.23 -0.13
C GLY A 75 -2.14 1.48 1.16
N HIS A 76 -1.65 2.01 2.29
CA HIS A 76 -1.84 1.54 3.67
C HIS A 76 -1.20 0.19 4.04
N LEU A 77 -1.09 -0.77 3.11
CA LEU A 77 -0.52 -2.09 3.38
C LEU A 77 1.00 -2.09 3.62
N HIS A 78 1.70 -1.06 3.16
CA HIS A 78 3.17 -0.98 3.16
C HIS A 78 3.82 -2.19 2.46
N HIS A 79 3.09 -2.83 1.54
CA HIS A 79 3.56 -3.91 0.71
C HIS A 79 3.19 -3.63 -0.74
N ARG A 80 4.18 -3.78 -1.63
CA ARG A 80 3.97 -3.61 -3.07
C ARG A 80 3.34 -4.87 -3.62
N HIS A 81 2.29 -4.72 -4.42
CA HIS A 81 1.71 -5.81 -5.18
C HIS A 81 1.80 -5.51 -6.67
N SER A 82 2.00 -6.54 -7.49
CA SER A 82 1.74 -6.43 -8.93
C SER A 82 0.28 -6.02 -9.14
N ALA A 83 0.01 -5.28 -10.22
CA ALA A 83 -1.35 -4.88 -10.56
C ALA A 83 -2.26 -6.10 -10.67
N ARG A 84 -3.49 -5.99 -10.16
CA ARG A 84 -4.47 -7.09 -10.15
C ARG A 84 -5.79 -6.63 -10.74
N MET A 85 -6.33 -7.41 -11.67
CA MET A 85 -7.68 -7.23 -12.20
C MET A 85 -8.67 -8.01 -11.33
N ILE A 86 -9.68 -7.33 -10.78
CA ILE A 86 -10.75 -7.94 -9.99
C ILE A 86 -12.07 -7.30 -10.42
N ASP A 87 -13.02 -8.12 -10.89
CA ASP A 87 -14.37 -7.69 -11.33
C ASP A 87 -14.36 -6.49 -12.30
N GLY A 88 -13.38 -6.47 -13.22
CA GLY A 88 -13.23 -5.41 -14.23
C GLY A 88 -12.55 -4.13 -13.74
N VAL A 89 -12.04 -4.11 -12.50
CA VAL A 89 -11.27 -3.01 -11.91
C VAL A 89 -9.80 -3.43 -11.77
N CYS A 90 -8.87 -2.60 -12.28
CA CYS A 90 -7.44 -2.80 -12.14
C CYS A 90 -6.92 -2.09 -10.88
N TYR A 91 -6.37 -2.86 -9.95
CA TYR A 91 -5.86 -2.37 -8.68
C TYR A 91 -4.35 -2.24 -8.69
N HIS A 92 -3.85 -1.07 -8.32
CA HIS A 92 -2.45 -0.72 -8.24
C HIS A 92 -2.07 -0.33 -6.81
N THR A 93 -1.08 -0.99 -6.23
CA THR A 93 -0.57 -0.64 -4.91
C THR A 93 0.94 -0.80 -4.82
N ARG A 94 1.62 0.34 -4.75
CA ARG A 94 3.08 0.41 -4.68
C ARG A 94 3.54 1.35 -3.55
N PRO A 95 3.02 1.21 -2.31
CA PRO A 95 3.42 2.08 -1.22
C PRO A 95 4.92 1.90 -0.93
N LEU A 96 5.59 3.02 -0.67
CA LEU A 96 7.01 3.01 -0.31
C LEU A 96 7.21 2.47 1.12
N GLY A 97 6.34 2.86 2.06
CA GLY A 97 6.45 2.47 3.47
C GLY A 97 7.66 3.09 4.17
N TYR A 98 8.04 2.52 5.30
CA TYR A 98 9.23 2.98 6.05
C TYR A 98 10.52 2.44 5.42
N ILE A 99 11.64 3.14 5.55
CA ILE A 99 12.94 2.71 4.96
C ILE A 99 13.31 1.26 5.34
N ARG A 100 12.96 0.82 6.54
CA ARG A 100 13.16 -0.55 7.03
C ARG A 100 12.36 -1.62 6.26
N GLU A 101 11.29 -1.23 5.57
CA GLU A 101 10.40 -2.05 4.74
C GLU A 101 10.78 -2.02 3.25
N TRP A 102 11.61 -1.07 2.82
CA TRP A 102 12.00 -0.91 1.42
C TRP A 102 12.69 -2.16 0.88
N GLN A 103 12.45 -2.47 -0.40
CA GLN A 103 13.08 -3.61 -1.08
C GLN A 103 14.60 -3.44 -1.13
N LEU A 104 15.08 -2.21 -1.34
CA LEU A 104 16.49 -1.83 -1.23
C LEU A 104 17.12 -2.30 0.10
N THR A 105 16.44 -2.08 1.23
CA THR A 105 16.96 -2.48 2.55
C THR A 105 17.04 -3.99 2.66
N GLN A 106 16.08 -4.73 2.12
CA GLN A 106 16.15 -6.19 2.05
C GLN A 106 17.30 -6.66 1.15
N GLN A 107 17.43 -6.10 -0.06
CA GLN A 107 18.46 -6.46 -1.03
C GLN A 107 19.88 -6.26 -0.48
N PHE A 108 20.10 -5.22 0.33
CA PHE A 108 21.39 -5.03 1.00
C PHE A 108 21.82 -6.26 1.82
N PHE A 109 20.91 -6.91 2.53
CA PHE A 109 21.26 -8.12 3.29
C PHE A 109 21.43 -9.36 2.42
N GLU A 110 20.84 -9.38 1.23
CA GLU A 110 21.07 -10.44 0.25
C GLU A 110 22.46 -10.32 -0.36
N ASP A 111 22.87 -9.10 -0.70
CA ASP A 111 24.18 -8.79 -1.28
C ASP A 111 25.32 -8.85 -0.24
N TYR A 112 25.03 -8.49 1.01
CA TYR A 112 25.99 -8.47 2.13
C TYR A 112 25.49 -9.32 3.31
N PRO A 113 25.45 -10.66 3.17
CA PRO A 113 24.87 -11.56 4.16
C PRO A 113 25.59 -11.54 5.51
N GLN A 114 26.85 -11.09 5.58
CA GLN A 114 27.62 -10.93 6.82
C GLN A 114 27.01 -9.92 7.80
N TYR A 115 26.15 -9.00 7.33
CA TYR A 115 25.44 -8.05 8.21
C TYR A 115 24.08 -8.59 8.70
N LYS A 116 23.67 -9.80 8.29
CA LYS A 116 22.42 -10.41 8.80
C LYS A 116 22.53 -10.65 10.31
N ILE A 117 21.45 -10.36 11.02
CA ILE A 117 21.29 -10.65 12.46
C ILE A 117 20.31 -11.81 12.65
N PRO A 118 20.33 -12.54 13.77
CA PRO A 118 19.39 -13.66 13.96
C PRO A 118 17.90 -13.23 13.94
N GLN A 119 17.59 -11.96 14.22
CA GLN A 119 16.22 -11.44 14.22
C GLN A 119 15.83 -10.69 12.95
N MET A 120 16.16 -11.21 11.75
CA MET A 120 15.82 -10.57 10.47
C MET A 120 14.33 -10.24 10.30
N TYR A 121 13.45 -11.01 10.94
CA TYR A 121 12.00 -10.77 10.94
C TYR A 121 11.59 -9.48 11.68
N ARG A 122 12.46 -8.92 12.53
CA ARG A 122 12.23 -7.64 13.23
C ARG A 122 12.83 -6.49 12.42
N LEU A 123 12.02 -5.91 11.53
CA LEU A 123 12.46 -4.89 10.58
C LEU A 123 13.24 -3.71 11.22
N HIS A 124 12.82 -3.24 12.39
CA HIS A 124 13.52 -2.16 13.10
C HIS A 124 14.93 -2.58 13.55
N LYS A 125 15.09 -3.78 14.13
CA LYS A 125 16.42 -4.28 14.56
C LYS A 125 17.33 -4.49 13.37
N ARG A 126 16.78 -5.08 12.30
CA ARG A 126 17.48 -5.30 11.04
C ARG A 126 18.02 -3.98 10.47
N TYR A 127 17.16 -2.98 10.32
CA TYR A 127 17.57 -1.68 9.79
C TYR A 127 18.59 -0.99 10.70
N ASN A 128 18.37 -1.00 12.02
CA ASN A 128 19.28 -0.37 12.97
C ASN A 128 20.69 -0.99 12.98
N ALA A 129 20.83 -2.26 12.60
CA ALA A 129 22.13 -2.93 12.51
C ALA A 129 23.02 -2.37 11.39
N VAL A 130 22.44 -1.71 10.38
CA VAL A 130 23.17 -1.27 9.18
C VAL A 130 23.03 0.22 8.88
N GLN A 131 22.06 0.91 9.47
CA GLN A 131 21.72 2.29 9.09
C GLN A 131 22.91 3.26 9.16
N ASP A 132 23.81 3.11 10.13
CA ASP A 132 24.93 4.04 10.33
C ASP A 132 26.21 3.61 9.58
N LEU A 133 26.19 2.46 8.90
CA LEU A 133 27.32 1.98 8.12
C LEU A 133 27.50 2.85 6.87
N SER A 134 28.72 3.36 6.64
CA SER A 134 29.06 4.09 5.42
C SER A 134 28.73 3.29 4.16
N LEU A 135 29.01 1.98 4.19
CA LEU A 135 28.69 1.05 3.12
C LEU A 135 27.18 1.02 2.80
N PHE A 136 26.32 0.92 3.83
CA PHE A 136 24.87 0.93 3.63
C PHE A 136 24.38 2.29 3.11
N GLN A 137 24.93 3.39 3.59
CA GLN A 137 24.58 4.73 3.12
C GLN A 137 24.94 4.92 1.64
N SER A 138 26.13 4.47 1.21
CA SER A 138 26.54 4.47 -0.19
C SER A 138 25.67 3.55 -1.05
N TYR A 139 25.36 2.34 -0.57
CA TYR A 139 24.45 1.41 -1.23
C TYR A 139 23.07 2.05 -1.42
N LYS A 140 22.50 2.61 -0.35
CA LYS A 140 21.22 3.30 -0.41
C LYS A 140 21.23 4.42 -1.44
N LYS A 141 22.24 5.28 -1.45
CA LYS A 141 22.35 6.37 -2.45
C LYS A 141 22.40 5.83 -3.88
N LYS A 142 23.14 4.75 -4.12
CA LYS A 142 23.26 4.11 -5.44
C LYS A 142 21.92 3.53 -5.92
N HIS A 143 21.15 2.90 -5.04
CA HIS A 143 19.93 2.17 -5.39
C HIS A 143 18.64 2.97 -5.18
N LEU A 144 18.70 4.17 -4.59
CA LEU A 144 17.53 4.99 -4.25
C LEU A 144 16.65 5.30 -5.46
N ARG A 145 17.26 5.64 -6.60
CA ARG A 145 16.51 5.93 -7.84
C ARG A 145 15.59 4.77 -8.22
N LYS A 146 16.14 3.55 -8.27
CA LYS A 146 15.38 2.35 -8.61
C LYS A 146 14.29 2.05 -7.59
N GLU A 147 14.58 2.20 -6.30
CA GLU A 147 13.59 2.00 -5.23
C GLU A 147 12.37 2.93 -5.38
N LEU A 148 12.62 4.19 -5.75
CA LEU A 148 11.56 5.18 -6.00
C LEU A 148 10.83 4.92 -7.31
N GLU A 149 11.55 4.59 -8.40
CA GLU A 149 10.95 4.21 -9.69
C GLU A 149 10.00 3.01 -9.53
N ASP A 150 10.38 2.01 -8.73
CA ASP A 150 9.55 0.84 -8.44
C ASP A 150 8.31 1.15 -7.59
N ALA A 151 8.29 2.30 -6.92
CA ALA A 151 7.12 2.77 -6.18
C ALA A 151 6.14 3.57 -7.06
N LEU A 152 6.54 3.95 -8.28
CA LEU A 152 5.67 4.71 -9.18
C LEU A 152 4.63 3.80 -9.84
N ILE A 153 3.46 4.39 -10.07
CA ILE A 153 2.41 3.87 -10.93
C ILE A 153 2.27 4.88 -12.07
N ILE A 154 2.47 4.41 -13.30
CA ILE A 154 2.42 5.22 -14.52
C ILE A 154 1.27 4.68 -15.35
N PHE A 155 0.38 5.58 -15.76
CA PHE A 155 -0.72 5.28 -16.65
C PHE A 155 -0.39 5.86 -18.03
N ASP A 156 -0.54 5.04 -19.06
CA ASP A 156 -0.53 5.51 -20.45
C ASP A 156 -1.99 5.88 -20.80
N ILE A 157 -2.28 7.18 -20.77
CA ILE A 157 -3.61 7.78 -21.00
C ILE A 157 -3.69 8.49 -22.35
#